data_AF-A0A3B0JDB6-F1
#
_entry.id   AF-A0A3B0JDB6-F1
#
_cell.length_a   1.000
_cell.length_b   1.000
_cell.length_c   1.000
_cell.angle_alpha   90.00
_cell.angle_beta   90.00
_cell.angle_gamma   90.00
#
_symmetry.space_group_name_H-M   'P 1'
#
loop_
_entity.id
_entity.type
_entity.pdbx_description
1 polymer ?
#
loop_
_entity_poly.entity_id
_entity_poly.type
_entity_poly.pdbx_seq_one_letter_code
_entity_poly.pdbx_strand_id
1 'polypeptide(L)'
;MARRDIDKNKLAVTMRGQDISRANALTTAYAPTAAMQNYRQYVKMLQSDPDAAMAFVNAVGINTVSKKLMQVEKNDDSSVIKYYTDGSEETGKINQPIAGDGMKPISLPNAQSIMDKANEGSKKAVGFALRLKDSMDSMHELGKKIDTKRVVLINRSLGYGTLANLSLSPIEQQYMVNARDALYAILRPEIGAAITLPEIQEYAKMYLPQPGDSTLATETKMKKIQGQYNALRGQSGRVYDALVVSSAANNQLQQSGGHYTSKSGIQFKVE
;
A
#
# COMPACT_ATOMS: atom_id res chain seq x y z
N MET A 1 29.71 -16.76 45.57
CA MET A 1 29.32 -17.14 44.18
C MET A 1 27.81 -16.95 44.04
N ALA A 2 27.33 -15.77 43.64
CA ALA A 2 25.91 -15.52 43.37
C ALA A 2 25.62 -15.85 41.90
N ARG A 3 24.87 -16.92 41.64
CA ARG A 3 24.53 -17.37 40.29
C ARG A 3 23.44 -16.47 39.70
N ARG A 4 23.64 -16.15 38.42
CA ARG A 4 22.77 -15.38 37.54
C ARG A 4 21.44 -16.10 37.31
N ASP A 5 20.49 -15.96 38.22
CA ASP A 5 19.07 -16.20 37.92
C ASP A 5 18.53 -14.94 37.22
N ILE A 6 18.97 -14.73 35.98
CA ILE A 6 18.31 -13.80 35.08
C ILE A 6 16.95 -14.43 34.77
N ASP A 7 15.98 -13.99 35.57
CA ASP A 7 14.54 -14.16 35.56
C ASP A 7 13.97 -14.73 34.25
N LYS A 8 13.92 -16.07 34.14
CA LYS A 8 13.37 -16.81 32.98
C LYS A 8 11.94 -16.36 32.63
N ASN A 9 11.19 -15.87 33.61
CA ASN A 9 9.86 -15.30 33.42
C ASN A 9 9.89 -13.96 32.68
N LYS A 10 10.84 -13.08 32.97
CA LYS A 10 11.01 -11.84 32.19
C LYS A 10 11.40 -12.14 30.75
N LEU A 11 12.30 -13.10 30.54
CA LEU A 11 12.67 -13.54 29.19
C LEU A 11 11.47 -14.11 28.42
N ALA A 12 10.65 -14.96 29.05
CA ALA A 12 9.46 -15.53 28.42
C ALA A 12 8.39 -14.48 28.09
N VAL A 13 8.17 -13.50 28.95
CA VAL A 13 7.23 -12.38 28.71
C VAL A 13 7.73 -11.46 27.60
N THR A 14 9.03 -11.16 27.58
CA THR A 14 9.65 -10.38 26.50
C THR A 14 9.58 -11.12 25.15
N MET A 15 9.86 -12.42 25.12
CA MET A 15 9.74 -13.24 23.91
C MET A 15 8.30 -13.30 23.40
N ARG A 16 7.32 -13.54 24.27
CA ARG A 16 5.89 -13.53 23.89
C ARG A 16 5.45 -12.16 23.36
N GLY A 17 5.91 -11.07 23.96
CA GLY A 17 5.64 -9.71 23.48
C GLY A 17 6.24 -9.45 22.10
N GLN A 18 7.48 -9.89 21.86
CA GLN A 18 8.14 -9.81 20.55
C GLN A 18 7.42 -10.63 19.47
N ASP A 19 6.96 -11.84 19.82
CA ASP A 19 6.26 -12.73 18.88
C ASP A 19 4.90 -12.17 18.46
N ILE A 20 4.10 -11.65 19.41
CA ILE A 20 2.82 -11.00 19.11
C ILE A 20 3.03 -9.80 18.19
N SER A 21 4.07 -9.01 18.45
CA SER A 21 4.36 -7.83 17.65
C SER A 21 4.90 -8.16 16.26
N ARG A 22 5.68 -9.24 16.14
CA ARG A 22 6.08 -9.80 14.84
C ARG A 22 4.85 -10.26 14.05
N ALA A 23 3.92 -10.99 14.67
CA ALA A 23 2.69 -11.46 14.05
C ALA A 23 1.82 -10.27 13.59
N ASN A 24 1.59 -9.29 14.46
CA ASN A 24 0.81 -8.09 14.13
C ASN A 24 1.42 -7.30 12.98
N ALA A 25 2.75 -7.18 12.94
CA ALA A 25 3.43 -6.47 11.89
C ALA A 25 3.39 -7.23 10.56
N LEU A 26 3.44 -8.56 10.57
CA LEU A 26 3.22 -9.39 9.37
C LEU A 26 1.77 -9.28 8.86
N THR A 27 0.78 -9.45 9.74
CA THR A 27 -0.64 -9.28 9.38
C THR A 27 -0.90 -7.91 8.77
N THR A 28 -0.28 -6.86 9.33
CA THR A 28 -0.42 -5.51 8.80
C THR A 28 0.28 -5.38 7.45
N ALA A 29 1.54 -5.82 7.32
CA ALA A 29 2.28 -5.76 6.07
C ALA A 29 1.50 -6.34 4.89
N TYR A 30 0.68 -7.38 5.13
CA TYR A 30 -0.14 -8.03 4.11
C TYR A 30 -1.61 -7.57 4.03
N ALA A 31 -2.08 -6.73 4.95
CA ALA A 31 -3.43 -6.19 4.85
C ALA A 31 -3.57 -5.30 3.59
N PRO A 32 -4.69 -5.35 2.86
CA PRO A 32 -4.92 -4.46 1.73
C PRO A 32 -4.85 -2.99 2.17
N THR A 33 -4.12 -2.16 1.42
CA THR A 33 -4.11 -0.70 1.62
C THR A 33 -5.37 -0.09 1.01
N ALA A 34 -5.72 1.13 1.42
CA ALA A 34 -6.83 1.86 0.79
C ALA A 34 -6.56 2.08 -0.71
N ALA A 35 -5.31 2.36 -1.08
CA ALA A 35 -4.91 2.47 -2.48
C ALA A 35 -5.06 1.14 -3.24
N MET A 36 -4.66 0.00 -2.66
CA MET A 36 -4.86 -1.32 -3.28
C MET A 36 -6.34 -1.65 -3.47
N GLN A 37 -7.20 -1.29 -2.51
CA GLN A 37 -8.65 -1.47 -2.63
C GLN A 37 -9.25 -0.56 -3.70
N ASN A 38 -8.85 0.72 -3.72
CA ASN A 38 -9.27 1.68 -4.72
C ASN A 38 -8.80 1.26 -6.10
N TYR A 39 -7.56 0.78 -6.22
CA TYR A 39 -7.02 0.21 -7.45
C TYR A 39 -7.87 -0.98 -7.95
N ARG A 40 -8.23 -1.92 -7.05
CA ARG A 40 -9.09 -3.06 -7.42
C ARG A 40 -10.46 -2.61 -7.93
N GLN A 41 -11.00 -1.54 -7.34
CA GLN A 41 -12.26 -0.95 -7.79
C GLN A 41 -12.10 -0.25 -9.14
N TYR A 42 -11.02 0.51 -9.32
CA TYR A 42 -10.71 1.21 -10.56
C TYR A 42 -10.56 0.24 -11.74
N VAL A 43 -9.86 -0.88 -11.55
CA VAL A 43 -9.74 -1.94 -12.57
C VAL A 43 -11.10 -2.49 -12.99
N LYS A 44 -11.99 -2.79 -12.05
CA LYS A 44 -13.35 -3.25 -12.36
C LYS A 44 -14.11 -2.21 -13.16
N MET A 45 -13.95 -0.94 -12.81
CA MET A 45 -14.62 0.17 -13.50
C MET A 45 -14.05 0.37 -14.91
N LEU A 46 -12.74 0.27 -15.13
CA LEU A 46 -12.14 0.38 -16.48
C LEU A 46 -12.74 -0.63 -17.46
N GLN A 47 -13.02 -1.85 -17.00
CA GLN A 47 -13.60 -2.90 -17.84
C GLN A 47 -15.08 -2.65 -18.18
N SER A 48 -15.83 -1.94 -17.33
CA SER A 48 -17.27 -1.71 -17.51
C SER A 48 -17.63 -0.33 -18.04
N ASP A 49 -16.89 0.70 -17.62
CA ASP A 49 -17.14 2.12 -17.85
C ASP A 49 -15.85 2.95 -17.63
N PRO A 50 -15.07 3.18 -18.71
CA PRO A 50 -13.81 3.93 -18.64
C PRO A 50 -13.95 5.37 -18.14
N ASP A 51 -15.06 6.05 -18.46
CA ASP A 51 -15.29 7.44 -18.06
C ASP A 51 -15.58 7.53 -16.55
N ALA A 52 -16.41 6.63 -16.03
CA ALA A 52 -16.62 6.51 -14.58
C ALA A 52 -15.34 6.10 -13.85
N ALA A 53 -14.50 5.27 -14.46
CA ALA A 53 -13.21 4.86 -13.90
C ALA A 53 -12.27 6.07 -13.74
N MET A 54 -12.24 6.98 -14.72
CA MET A 54 -11.47 8.22 -14.64
C MET A 54 -12.02 9.21 -13.60
N ALA A 55 -13.35 9.29 -13.45
CA ALA A 55 -13.96 10.07 -12.37
C ALA A 55 -13.60 9.50 -10.99
N PHE A 56 -13.61 8.17 -10.85
CA PHE A 56 -13.24 7.47 -9.63
C PHE A 56 -11.77 7.74 -9.24
N VAL A 57 -10.84 7.55 -10.19
CA VAL A 57 -9.41 7.89 -10.03
C VAL A 57 -9.22 9.28 -9.47
N ASN A 58 -9.93 10.26 -10.06
CA ASN A 58 -9.82 11.65 -9.65
C ASN A 58 -10.32 11.87 -8.22
N ALA A 59 -11.40 11.18 -7.82
CA ALA A 59 -11.98 11.27 -6.49
C ALA A 59 -11.09 10.62 -5.42
N VAL A 60 -10.47 9.48 -5.71
CA VAL A 60 -9.65 8.74 -4.74
C VAL A 60 -8.17 9.12 -4.76
N GLY A 61 -7.76 9.99 -5.69
CA GLY A 61 -6.38 10.47 -5.79
C GLY A 61 -5.40 9.42 -6.32
N ILE A 62 -5.83 8.56 -7.23
CA ILE A 62 -4.93 7.69 -7.98
C ILE A 62 -4.14 8.58 -8.96
N ASN A 63 -2.80 8.48 -8.94
CA ASN A 63 -1.95 9.20 -9.89
C ASN A 63 -1.95 8.48 -11.24
N THR A 64 -2.61 9.06 -12.24
CA THR A 64 -2.63 8.56 -13.63
C THR A 64 -1.58 9.19 -14.54
N VAL A 65 -0.86 10.20 -14.05
CA VAL A 65 0.19 10.89 -14.81
C VAL A 65 1.46 10.05 -14.85
N SER A 66 1.77 9.33 -13.77
CA SER A 66 2.86 8.34 -13.75
C SER A 66 2.41 7.06 -14.42
N LYS A 67 3.15 6.53 -15.42
CA LYS A 67 2.91 5.20 -16.01
C LYS A 67 3.32 4.09 -15.04
N LYS A 68 2.37 3.62 -14.22
CA LYS A 68 2.56 2.54 -13.25
C LYS A 68 1.84 1.29 -13.69
N LEU A 69 2.51 0.15 -13.53
CA LEU A 69 1.91 -1.14 -13.85
C LEU A 69 0.67 -1.35 -12.97
N MET A 70 -0.46 -1.49 -13.63
CA MET A 70 -1.72 -1.73 -12.99
C MET A 70 -1.98 -3.23 -12.93
N GLN A 71 -2.29 -3.84 -14.06
CA GLN A 71 -2.73 -5.22 -14.14
C GLN A 71 -1.85 -5.97 -15.13
N VAL A 72 -1.67 -7.26 -14.87
CA VAL A 72 -1.15 -8.19 -15.87
C VAL A 72 -2.16 -9.29 -16.06
N GLU A 73 -2.79 -9.31 -17.23
CA GLU A 73 -3.70 -10.36 -17.66
C GLU A 73 -2.90 -11.46 -18.35
N LYS A 74 -3.05 -12.70 -17.87
CA LYS A 74 -2.46 -13.88 -18.51
C LYS A 74 -3.45 -14.49 -19.47
N ASN A 75 -2.97 -14.79 -20.67
CA ASN A 75 -3.72 -15.54 -21.68
C ASN A 75 -3.26 -17.01 -21.69
N ASP A 76 -4.11 -17.89 -22.22
CA ASP A 76 -3.84 -19.34 -22.31
C ASP A 76 -2.63 -19.67 -23.21
N ASP A 77 -2.32 -18.80 -24.16
CA ASP A 77 -1.21 -18.93 -25.12
C ASP A 77 0.16 -18.48 -24.56
N SER A 78 0.28 -18.30 -23.23
CA SER A 78 1.47 -17.77 -22.54
C SER A 78 1.82 -16.32 -22.88
N SER A 79 0.94 -15.59 -23.58
CA SER A 79 1.01 -14.14 -23.68
C SER A 79 0.45 -13.46 -22.43
N VAL A 80 0.82 -12.19 -22.25
CA VAL A 80 0.29 -11.34 -21.19
C VAL A 80 -0.08 -9.97 -21.74
N ILE A 81 -1.16 -9.38 -21.23
CA ILE A 81 -1.54 -7.99 -21.49
C ILE A 81 -1.25 -7.19 -20.22
N LYS A 82 -0.46 -6.13 -20.35
CA LYS A 82 -0.11 -5.22 -19.24
C LYS A 82 -0.97 -3.98 -19.36
N TYR A 83 -1.63 -3.61 -18.29
CA TYR A 83 -2.38 -2.37 -18.17
C TYR A 83 -1.60 -1.39 -17.31
N TYR A 84 -1.66 -0.11 -17.63
CA TYR A 84 -0.98 0.95 -16.89
C TYR A 84 -1.95 2.05 -16.44
N THR A 85 -1.54 2.82 -15.43
CA THR A 85 -2.32 3.92 -14.85
C THR A 85 -2.58 5.08 -15.80
N ASP A 86 -1.87 5.18 -16.93
CA ASP A 86 -2.13 6.15 -17.99
C ASP A 86 -3.18 5.65 -19.00
N GLY A 87 -3.75 4.46 -18.78
CA GLY A 87 -4.70 3.80 -19.67
C GLY A 87 -4.05 3.05 -20.83
N SER A 88 -2.71 3.02 -20.92
CA SER A 88 -2.03 2.27 -21.98
C SER A 88 -2.04 0.76 -21.73
N GLU A 89 -2.00 0.00 -22.82
CA GLU A 89 -1.92 -1.46 -22.83
C GLU A 89 -0.67 -1.93 -23.60
N GLU A 90 -0.02 -2.97 -23.11
CA GLU A 90 1.13 -3.59 -23.77
C GLU A 90 1.03 -5.11 -23.77
N THR A 91 1.01 -5.70 -24.97
CA THR A 91 1.11 -7.15 -25.15
C THR A 91 2.56 -7.61 -24.99
N GLY A 92 2.76 -8.70 -24.25
CA GLY A 92 4.05 -9.34 -24.08
C GLY A 92 3.93 -10.85 -23.88
N LYS A 93 5.05 -11.48 -23.51
CA LYS A 93 5.10 -12.89 -23.10
C LYS A 93 5.35 -13.01 -21.61
N ILE A 94 4.87 -14.08 -20.98
CA ILE A 94 5.06 -14.33 -19.54
C ILE A 94 6.54 -14.29 -19.09
N ASN A 95 7.46 -14.67 -19.98
CA ASN A 95 8.90 -14.69 -19.74
C ASN A 95 9.61 -13.36 -20.04
N GLN A 96 8.93 -12.42 -20.69
CA GLN A 96 9.51 -11.10 -20.96
C GLN A 96 9.56 -10.28 -19.66
N PRO A 97 10.68 -9.57 -19.40
CA PRO A 97 10.76 -8.67 -18.27
C PRO A 97 9.66 -7.61 -18.30
N ILE A 98 9.02 -7.40 -17.16
CA ILE A 98 8.04 -6.34 -16.93
C ILE A 98 8.75 -5.22 -16.18
N ALA A 99 8.71 -4.02 -16.74
CA ALA A 99 9.24 -2.81 -16.15
C ALA A 99 8.09 -1.95 -15.62
N GLY A 100 8.40 -1.02 -14.71
CA GLY A 100 7.46 0.00 -14.25
C GLY A 100 8.18 1.04 -13.40
N ASP A 101 7.45 2.08 -13.00
CA ASP A 101 8.00 3.21 -12.26
C ASP A 101 8.82 2.77 -11.03
N GLY A 102 10.09 3.16 -11.00
CA GLY A 102 11.02 2.84 -9.91
C GLY A 102 11.36 1.35 -9.72
N MET A 103 11.07 0.49 -10.70
CA MET A 103 11.31 -0.96 -10.61
C MET A 103 12.39 -1.47 -11.54
N LYS A 104 13.14 -2.47 -11.07
CA LYS A 104 14.05 -3.24 -11.92
C LYS A 104 13.26 -4.27 -12.73
N PRO A 105 13.42 -4.33 -14.07
CA PRO A 105 12.65 -5.26 -14.90
C PRO A 105 12.76 -6.72 -14.43
N ILE A 106 11.63 -7.41 -14.35
CA ILE A 106 11.55 -8.81 -13.94
C ILE A 106 10.38 -9.52 -14.63
N SER A 107 10.58 -10.77 -15.05
CA SER A 107 9.51 -11.59 -15.61
C SER A 107 8.60 -12.15 -14.52
N LEU A 108 7.36 -12.50 -14.86
CA LEU A 108 6.41 -13.06 -13.90
C LEU A 108 6.90 -14.33 -13.18
N PRO A 109 7.49 -15.32 -13.88
CA PRO A 109 8.02 -16.51 -13.22
C PRO A 109 9.18 -16.19 -12.27
N ASN A 110 10.05 -15.25 -12.66
CA ASN A 110 11.15 -14.82 -11.81
C ASN A 110 10.66 -14.04 -10.58
N ALA A 111 9.63 -13.21 -10.74
CA ALA A 111 8.99 -12.51 -9.64
C ALA A 111 8.42 -13.52 -8.62
N GLN A 112 7.70 -14.54 -9.09
CA GLN A 112 7.20 -15.60 -8.21
C GLN A 112 8.34 -16.33 -7.47
N SER A 113 9.40 -16.72 -8.18
CA SER A 113 10.57 -17.38 -7.58
C SER A 113 11.26 -16.53 -6.51
N ILE A 114 11.37 -15.21 -6.73
CA ILE A 114 11.92 -14.27 -5.73
C ILE A 114 11.01 -14.18 -4.51
N MET A 115 9.69 -14.10 -4.71
CA MET A 115 8.73 -14.05 -3.61
C MET A 115 8.77 -15.32 -2.76
N ASP A 116 8.84 -16.50 -3.39
CA ASP A 116 8.87 -17.78 -2.69
C ASP A 116 10.13 -17.92 -1.83
N LYS A 117 11.29 -17.55 -2.40
CA LYS A 117 12.61 -17.64 -1.74
C LYS A 117 12.90 -16.50 -0.76
N ALA A 118 12.08 -15.44 -0.72
CA ALA A 118 12.32 -14.30 0.14
C ALA A 118 12.20 -14.68 1.63
N ASN A 119 13.15 -14.20 2.42
CA ASN A 119 13.10 -14.32 3.87
C ASN A 119 11.98 -13.44 4.46
N GLU A 120 11.56 -13.75 5.69
CA GLU A 120 10.48 -13.03 6.37
C GLU A 120 10.77 -11.53 6.57
N GLY A 121 12.03 -11.15 6.79
CA GLY A 121 12.42 -9.75 6.95
C GLY A 121 12.15 -8.94 5.69
N SER A 122 12.56 -9.43 4.53
CA SER A 122 12.32 -8.80 3.23
C SER A 122 10.83 -8.82 2.86
N LYS A 123 10.12 -9.91 3.18
CA LYS A 123 8.66 -10.07 3.04
C LYS A 123 7.87 -9.07 3.88
N LYS A 124 8.30 -8.82 5.12
CA LYS A 124 7.73 -7.80 6.00
C LYS A 124 8.03 -6.40 5.47
N ALA A 125 9.29 -6.12 5.17
CA ALA A 125 9.75 -4.82 4.68
C ALA A 125 9.04 -4.41 3.38
N VAL A 126 8.81 -5.37 2.46
CA VAL A 126 8.12 -5.06 1.21
C VAL A 126 6.67 -4.63 1.41
N GLY A 127 5.93 -5.28 2.31
CA GLY A 127 4.54 -4.92 2.58
C GLY A 127 4.41 -3.51 3.17
N PHE A 128 5.33 -3.13 4.05
CA PHE A 128 5.38 -1.77 4.58
C PHE A 128 5.90 -0.75 3.57
N ALA A 129 6.87 -1.11 2.72
CA ALA A 129 7.37 -0.25 1.66
C ALA A 129 6.26 0.10 0.65
N LEU A 130 5.49 -0.90 0.20
CA LEU A 130 4.37 -0.68 -0.72
C LEU A 130 3.30 0.20 -0.09
N ARG A 131 2.91 -0.11 1.15
CA ARG A 131 1.92 0.69 1.88
C ARG A 131 2.34 2.14 2.01
N LEU A 132 3.61 2.38 2.35
CA LEU A 132 4.13 3.73 2.51
C LEU A 132 4.19 4.46 1.16
N LYS A 133 4.59 3.77 0.08
CA LYS A 133 4.59 4.33 -1.28
C LYS A 133 3.20 4.75 -1.73
N ASP A 134 2.24 3.83 -1.58
CA ASP A 134 0.84 4.05 -1.91
C ASP A 134 0.27 5.25 -1.16
N SER A 135 0.45 5.26 0.17
CA SER A 135 -0.05 6.32 1.03
C SER A 135 0.58 7.67 0.68
N MET A 136 1.89 7.71 0.44
CA MET A 136 2.61 8.91 0.08
C MET A 136 2.17 9.46 -1.29
N ASP A 137 2.01 8.59 -2.30
CA ASP A 137 1.54 8.99 -3.62
C ASP A 137 0.11 9.53 -3.54
N SER A 138 -0.80 8.85 -2.85
CA SER A 138 -2.18 9.32 -2.65
C SER A 138 -2.23 10.62 -1.85
N MET A 139 -1.45 10.75 -0.77
CA MET A 139 -1.34 12.01 -0.03
C MET A 139 -0.84 13.15 -0.89
N HIS A 140 0.13 12.90 -1.77
CA HIS A 140 0.67 13.90 -2.68
C HIS A 140 -0.39 14.36 -3.68
N GLU A 141 -1.14 13.45 -4.31
CA GLU A 141 -2.19 13.81 -5.26
C GLU A 141 -3.40 14.48 -4.60
N LEU A 142 -3.88 13.94 -3.47
CA LEU A 142 -5.00 14.52 -2.72
C LEU A 142 -4.62 15.88 -2.14
N GLY A 143 -3.38 16.03 -1.68
CA GLY A 143 -2.84 17.28 -1.14
C GLY A 143 -2.80 18.43 -2.14
N LYS A 144 -2.78 18.17 -3.45
CA LYS A 144 -2.91 19.21 -4.48
C LYS A 144 -4.33 19.78 -4.57
N LYS A 145 -5.33 19.06 -4.05
CA LYS A 145 -6.77 19.37 -4.19
C LYS A 145 -7.38 19.92 -2.90
N ILE A 146 -6.67 19.89 -1.78
CA ILE A 146 -7.18 20.25 -0.44
C ILE A 146 -6.21 21.12 0.33
N ASP A 147 -6.70 21.83 1.35
CA ASP A 147 -5.83 22.44 2.37
C ASP A 147 -5.45 21.41 3.45
N THR A 148 -4.30 20.77 3.25
CA THR A 148 -3.78 19.76 4.20
C THR A 148 -3.62 20.28 5.63
N LYS A 149 -3.33 21.57 5.84
CA LYS A 149 -3.16 22.14 7.19
C LYS A 149 -4.50 22.28 7.90
N ARG A 150 -5.56 22.67 7.17
CA ARG A 150 -6.93 22.66 7.69
C ARG A 150 -7.37 21.26 8.10
N VAL A 151 -7.10 20.25 7.28
CA VAL A 151 -7.46 18.86 7.58
C VAL A 151 -6.81 18.36 8.87
N VAL A 152 -5.54 18.69 9.08
CA VAL A 152 -4.80 18.36 10.31
C VAL A 152 -5.33 19.15 11.50
N LEU A 153 -5.67 20.43 11.32
CA LEU A 153 -6.31 21.24 12.37
C LEU A 153 -7.62 20.61 12.85
N ILE A 154 -8.51 20.23 11.92
CA ILE A 154 -9.80 19.60 12.22
C ILE A 154 -9.61 18.29 13.00
N ASN A 155 -8.68 17.43 12.59
CA ASN A 155 -8.42 16.18 13.32
C ASN A 155 -7.78 16.41 14.70
N ARG A 156 -6.94 17.44 14.84
CA ARG A 156 -6.31 17.75 16.12
C ARG A 156 -7.31 18.37 17.10
N SER A 157 -8.25 19.18 16.63
CA SER A 157 -9.24 19.86 17.47
C SER A 157 -10.44 18.98 17.82
N LEU A 158 -10.91 18.15 16.89
CA LEU A 158 -12.10 17.30 17.06
C LEU A 158 -11.76 15.83 17.35
N GLY A 159 -10.48 15.48 17.42
CA GLY A 159 -9.99 14.11 17.56
C GLY A 159 -10.16 13.28 16.28
N TYR A 160 -9.94 11.97 16.38
CA TYR A 160 -10.06 11.04 15.25
C TYR A 160 -11.44 10.36 15.17
N GLY A 161 -12.48 10.97 15.76
CA GLY A 161 -13.83 10.40 15.89
C GLY A 161 -14.82 10.85 14.82
N THR A 162 -16.06 10.38 14.95
CA THR A 162 -17.17 10.62 14.01
C THR A 162 -17.37 12.10 13.69
N LEU A 163 -17.23 12.99 14.69
CA LEU A 163 -17.45 14.42 14.52
C LEU A 163 -16.39 15.09 13.63
N ALA A 164 -15.13 14.63 13.72
CA ALA A 164 -14.07 15.06 12.83
C ALA A 164 -14.33 14.60 11.40
N ASN A 165 -14.73 13.34 11.21
CA ASN A 165 -15.03 12.80 9.89
C ASN A 165 -16.19 13.53 9.21
N LEU A 166 -17.27 13.86 9.94
CA LEU A 166 -18.40 14.62 9.39
C LEU A 166 -18.01 16.04 8.93
N SER A 167 -16.95 16.59 9.49
CA SER A 167 -16.45 17.93 9.16
C SER A 167 -15.46 17.94 7.99
N LEU A 168 -15.07 16.76 7.49
CA LEU A 168 -14.16 16.58 6.36
C LEU A 168 -14.94 16.16 5.12
N SER A 169 -14.60 16.74 3.98
CA SER A 169 -15.04 16.25 2.68
C SER A 169 -14.49 14.85 2.39
N PRO A 170 -15.07 14.09 1.43
CA PRO A 170 -14.57 12.75 1.09
C PRO A 170 -13.08 12.71 0.71
N ILE A 171 -12.59 13.72 -0.01
CA ILE A 171 -11.18 13.84 -0.41
C ILE A 171 -10.28 14.06 0.82
N GLU A 172 -10.71 14.89 1.76
CA GLU A 172 -9.98 15.15 3.01
C GLU A 172 -9.99 13.92 3.94
N GLN A 173 -11.09 13.17 3.99
CA GLN A 173 -11.16 11.89 4.70
C GLN A 173 -10.17 10.88 4.11
N GLN A 174 -10.13 10.76 2.77
CA GLN A 174 -9.19 9.86 2.09
C GLN A 174 -7.74 10.26 2.32
N TYR A 175 -7.44 11.57 2.35
CA TYR A 175 -6.11 12.06 2.74
C TYR A 175 -5.72 11.58 4.14
N MET A 176 -6.63 11.68 5.10
CA MET A 176 -6.37 11.29 6.48
C MET A 176 -6.22 9.78 6.67
N VAL A 177 -6.97 8.97 5.91
CA VAL A 177 -6.79 7.51 5.90
C VAL A 177 -5.38 7.16 5.44
N ASN A 178 -4.94 7.73 4.31
CA ASN A 178 -3.59 7.52 3.79
C ASN A 178 -2.50 8.07 4.74
N ALA A 179 -2.73 9.24 5.37
CA ALA A 179 -1.80 9.80 6.34
C ALA A 179 -1.61 8.90 7.57
N ARG A 180 -2.68 8.30 8.09
CA ARG A 180 -2.59 7.33 9.19
C ARG A 180 -1.90 6.04 8.75
N ASP A 181 -2.22 5.54 7.56
CA ASP A 181 -1.60 4.32 7.01
C ASP A 181 -0.09 4.50 6.76
N ALA A 182 0.33 5.67 6.28
CA ALA A 182 1.74 6.05 6.18
C ALA A 182 2.44 6.05 7.55
N LEU A 183 1.84 6.66 8.57
CA LEU A 183 2.39 6.66 9.92
C LEU A 183 2.49 5.23 10.47
N TYR A 184 1.47 4.39 10.29
CA TYR A 184 1.54 2.99 10.69
C TYR A 184 2.61 2.21 9.92
N ALA A 185 2.80 2.50 8.64
CA ALA A 185 3.83 1.85 7.83
C ALA A 185 5.25 2.23 8.25
N ILE A 186 5.45 3.42 8.81
CA ILE A 186 6.73 3.86 9.40
C ILE A 186 6.91 3.26 10.79
N LEU A 187 5.89 3.35 11.64
CA LEU A 187 5.99 3.03 13.05
C LEU A 187 6.01 1.53 13.34
N ARG A 188 5.20 0.73 12.66
CA ARG A 188 5.02 -0.69 13.00
C ARG A 188 6.23 -1.58 12.68
N PRO A 189 7.07 -1.26 11.68
CA PRO A 189 8.38 -1.90 11.55
C PRO A 189 9.32 -1.58 12.70
N GLU A 190 9.33 -0.33 13.17
CA GLU A 190 10.25 0.18 14.20
C GLU A 190 9.82 -0.22 15.62
N ILE A 191 8.51 -0.26 15.87
CA ILE A 191 7.92 -0.47 17.18
C ILE A 191 7.31 -1.87 17.21
N GLY A 192 8.01 -2.78 17.89
CA GLY A 192 7.53 -4.12 18.20
C GLY A 192 6.49 -4.12 19.33
N ALA A 193 5.56 -3.17 19.37
CA ALA A 193 4.51 -3.03 20.38
C ALA A 193 3.24 -2.42 19.78
N ALA A 194 2.15 -2.42 20.55
CA ALA A 194 0.94 -1.69 20.16
C ALA A 194 1.25 -0.19 20.07
N ILE A 195 0.99 0.41 18.91
CA ILE A 195 1.22 1.83 18.68
C ILE A 195 0.13 2.61 19.44
N THR A 196 0.54 3.46 20.36
CA THR A 196 -0.34 4.26 21.20
C THR A 196 -0.75 5.55 20.49
N LEU A 197 -1.88 6.15 20.90
CA LEU A 197 -2.34 7.40 20.32
C LEU A 197 -1.33 8.56 20.48
N PRO A 198 -0.66 8.74 21.64
CA PRO A 198 0.38 9.76 21.79
C PRO A 198 1.56 9.57 20.83
N GLU A 199 1.98 8.33 20.57
CA GLU A 199 3.05 8.06 19.60
C GLU A 199 2.64 8.49 18.19
N ILE A 200 1.43 8.14 17.76
CA ILE A 200 0.90 8.58 16.45
C ILE A 200 0.90 10.11 16.36
N GLN A 201 0.45 10.79 17.41
CA GLN A 201 0.40 12.26 17.44
C GLN A 201 1.79 12.90 17.38
N GLU A 202 2.77 12.33 18.08
CA GLU A 202 4.14 12.84 18.04
C GLU A 202 4.77 12.67 16.66
N TYR A 203 4.65 11.47 16.09
CA TYR A 203 5.17 11.19 14.76
C TYR A 203 4.40 11.91 13.65
N ALA A 204 3.12 12.22 13.84
CA ALA A 204 2.37 13.09 12.95
C ALA A 204 3.00 14.49 12.85
N LYS A 205 3.60 15.02 13.92
CA LYS A 205 4.31 16.31 13.86
C LYS A 205 5.57 16.20 12.99
N MET A 206 6.24 15.05 13.00
CA MET A 206 7.46 14.80 12.24
C MET A 206 7.22 14.56 10.75
N TYR A 207 6.10 13.93 10.39
CA TYR A 207 5.85 13.47 9.02
C TYR A 207 4.69 14.18 8.31
N LEU A 208 3.73 14.77 9.03
CA LEU A 208 2.56 15.40 8.41
C LEU A 208 2.61 16.94 8.51
N PRO A 209 2.02 17.67 7.54
CA PRO A 209 1.88 19.11 7.61
C PRO A 209 1.18 19.54 8.90
N GLN A 210 1.67 20.59 9.55
CA GLN A 210 1.06 21.17 10.74
C GLN A 210 0.52 22.57 10.43
N PRO A 211 -0.57 22.99 11.11
CA PRO A 211 -0.95 24.40 11.14
C PRO A 211 0.24 25.26 11.56
N GLY A 212 0.54 26.29 10.78
CA GLY A 212 1.69 27.19 11.01
C GLY A 212 3.01 26.75 10.35
N ASP A 213 3.10 25.56 9.76
CA ASP A 213 4.30 25.17 8.99
C ASP A 213 4.53 26.10 7.80
N SER A 214 5.80 26.43 7.51
CA SER A 214 6.19 27.01 6.22
C SER A 214 6.08 25.96 5.10
N THR A 215 6.09 26.40 3.84
CA THR A 215 6.16 25.48 2.69
C THR A 215 7.39 24.59 2.76
N LEU A 216 8.55 25.15 3.12
CA LEU A 216 9.80 24.42 3.28
C LEU A 216 9.73 23.34 4.39
N ALA A 217 9.03 23.63 5.49
CA ALA A 217 8.81 22.65 6.55
C ALA A 217 7.96 21.48 6.03
N THR A 218 6.85 21.77 5.34
CA THR A 218 6.00 20.75 4.71
C THR A 218 6.78 19.89 3.71
N GLU A 219 7.59 20.50 2.84
CA GLU A 219 8.43 19.76 1.88
C GLU A 219 9.46 18.87 2.57
N THR A 220 10.07 19.36 3.65
CA THR A 220 11.04 18.59 4.43
C THR A 220 10.38 17.35 5.05
N LYS A 221 9.14 17.47 5.53
CA LYS A 221 8.38 16.33 6.06
C LYS A 221 8.05 15.30 4.98
N MET A 222 7.64 15.74 3.79
CA MET A 222 7.45 14.84 2.65
C MET A 222 8.75 14.12 2.26
N LYS A 223 9.89 14.82 2.26
CA LYS A 223 11.21 14.19 2.06
C LYS A 223 11.54 13.16 3.14
N LYS A 224 11.15 13.39 4.40
CA LYS A 224 11.33 12.41 5.49
C LYS A 224 10.49 11.13 5.26
N ILE A 225 9.24 11.27 4.81
CA ILE A 225 8.41 10.11 4.42
C ILE A 225 9.08 9.34 3.27
N GLN A 226 9.53 10.05 2.23
CA GLN A 226 10.25 9.45 1.10
C GLN A 226 11.52 8.72 1.56
N GLY A 227 12.25 9.28 2.52
CA GLY A 227 13.43 8.64 3.12
C GLY A 227 13.09 7.32 3.82
N GLN A 228 11.98 7.28 4.56
CA GLN A 228 11.51 6.04 5.20
C GLN A 228 11.08 5.00 4.16
N TYR A 229 10.41 5.43 3.09
CA TYR A 229 10.12 4.53 1.96
C TYR A 229 11.40 3.98 1.35
N ASN A 230 12.40 4.82 1.08
CA ASN A 230 13.68 4.37 0.50
C ASN A 230 14.39 3.34 1.40
N ALA A 231 14.32 3.52 2.72
CA ALA A 231 14.88 2.58 3.69
C ALA A 231 14.15 1.21 3.64
N LEU A 232 12.82 1.20 3.69
CA LEU A 232 12.02 -0.03 3.60
C LEU A 232 12.17 -0.71 2.22
N ARG A 233 12.24 0.09 1.15
CA ARG A 233 12.51 -0.36 -0.22
C ARG A 233 13.90 -1.00 -0.34
N GLY A 234 14.90 -0.46 0.35
CA GLY A 234 16.24 -1.05 0.44
C GLY A 234 16.23 -2.38 1.19
N GLN A 235 15.57 -2.44 2.35
CA GLN A 235 15.45 -3.66 3.17
C GLN A 235 14.71 -4.80 2.45
N SER A 236 13.74 -4.46 1.59
CA SER A 236 13.01 -5.44 0.77
C SER A 236 13.81 -5.95 -0.43
N GLY A 237 14.85 -5.25 -0.89
CA GLY A 237 15.66 -5.68 -2.03
C GLY A 237 14.84 -5.94 -3.29
N ARG A 238 15.10 -7.04 -4.00
CA ARG A 238 14.34 -7.41 -5.21
C ARG A 238 12.91 -7.88 -4.94
N VAL A 239 12.56 -8.14 -3.68
CA VAL A 239 11.23 -8.65 -3.29
C VAL A 239 10.14 -7.61 -3.57
N TYR A 240 10.47 -6.32 -3.55
CA TYR A 240 9.54 -5.27 -3.95
C TYR A 240 9.18 -5.30 -5.43
N ASP A 241 10.18 -5.38 -6.32
CA ASP A 241 9.91 -5.46 -7.76
C ASP A 241 9.07 -6.70 -8.06
N ALA A 242 9.41 -7.81 -7.39
CA ALA A 242 8.69 -9.06 -7.49
C ALA A 242 7.24 -8.95 -6.99
N LEU A 243 7.00 -8.32 -5.83
CA LEU A 243 5.65 -8.18 -5.29
C LEU A 243 4.77 -7.27 -6.17
N VAL A 244 5.31 -6.17 -6.71
CA VAL A 244 4.53 -5.32 -7.63
C VAL A 244 4.10 -6.12 -8.86
N VAL A 245 5.02 -6.82 -9.51
CA VAL A 245 4.72 -7.64 -10.69
C VAL A 245 3.77 -8.80 -10.38
N SER A 246 4.02 -9.54 -9.29
CA SER A 246 3.16 -10.66 -8.88
C SER A 246 1.77 -10.19 -8.44
N SER A 247 1.66 -9.04 -7.77
CA SER A 247 0.37 -8.50 -7.32
C SER A 247 -0.49 -8.04 -8.50
N ALA A 248 0.11 -7.39 -9.50
CA ALA A 248 -0.55 -6.99 -10.73
C ALA A 248 -1.14 -8.20 -11.51
N ALA A 249 -0.45 -9.35 -11.47
CA ALA A 249 -0.93 -10.59 -12.08
C ALA A 249 -1.96 -11.36 -11.23
N ASN A 250 -1.78 -11.40 -9.91
CA ASN A 250 -2.67 -12.15 -9.00
C ASN A 250 -4.03 -11.47 -8.76
N ASN A 251 -4.26 -10.27 -9.29
CA ASN A 251 -5.57 -9.63 -9.30
C ASN A 251 -6.63 -10.41 -10.11
N GLN A 252 -6.23 -11.42 -10.90
CA GLN A 252 -7.14 -12.39 -11.51
C GLN A 252 -7.69 -13.44 -10.51
N LEU A 253 -6.96 -13.78 -9.44
CA LEU A 253 -7.25 -14.97 -8.60
C LEU A 253 -8.18 -14.72 -7.39
N GLN A 254 -8.57 -13.47 -7.10
CA GLN A 254 -9.68 -13.21 -6.15
C GLN A 254 -11.03 -13.04 -6.86
N GLN A 255 -11.12 -13.37 -8.16
CA GLN A 255 -12.38 -13.43 -8.91
C GLN A 255 -12.96 -14.85 -9.03
N SER A 256 -12.32 -15.91 -8.53
CA SER A 256 -12.91 -17.27 -8.51
C SER A 256 -13.68 -17.56 -7.21
N GLY A 257 -14.63 -16.68 -6.88
CA GLY A 257 -15.63 -16.88 -5.83
C GLY A 257 -17.03 -16.37 -6.21
N GLY A 258 -17.22 -15.93 -7.46
CA GLY A 258 -18.50 -15.47 -7.97
C GLY A 258 -18.67 -15.93 -9.42
N HIS A 259 -19.55 -16.90 -9.63
CA HIS A 259 -20.03 -17.26 -10.97
C HIS A 259 -20.69 -16.03 -11.61
N TYR A 260 -20.10 -15.51 -12.68
CA TYR A 260 -20.77 -14.56 -13.57
C TYR A 260 -21.13 -15.27 -14.86
N THR A 261 -22.41 -15.55 -15.02
CA THR A 261 -22.99 -16.01 -16.29
C THR A 261 -22.93 -14.88 -17.31
N SER A 262 -22.16 -15.06 -18.39
CA SER A 262 -22.24 -14.22 -19.58
C SER A 262 -23.67 -14.27 -20.16
N LYS A 263 -24.18 -13.12 -20.62
CA LYS A 263 -25.47 -12.95 -21.30
C LYS A 263 -25.59 -13.67 -22.65
N SER A 264 -24.69 -14.60 -22.98
CA SER A 264 -24.76 -15.40 -24.21
C SER A 264 -25.28 -16.84 -24.02
N GLY A 265 -25.74 -17.23 -22.83
CA GLY A 265 -26.62 -18.40 -22.67
C GLY A 265 -26.01 -19.78 -22.95
N ILE A 266 -24.70 -19.92 -23.08
CA ILE A 266 -24.06 -21.24 -23.23
C ILE A 266 -23.55 -21.71 -21.87
N GLN A 267 -24.20 -22.74 -21.33
CA GLN A 267 -23.74 -23.45 -20.14
C GLN A 267 -22.77 -24.56 -20.53
N PHE A 268 -21.60 -24.60 -19.90
CA PHE A 268 -20.76 -25.79 -19.88
C PHE A 268 -20.88 -26.44 -18.49
N LYS A 269 -21.34 -27.68 -18.49
CA LYS A 269 -21.30 -28.58 -17.33
C LYS A 269 -19.90 -29.18 -17.26
N VAL A 270 -19.27 -29.11 -16.10
CA VAL A 270 -18.14 -29.99 -15.78
C VAL A 270 -18.46 -30.56 -14.40
N GLU A 271 -18.52 -31.89 -14.32
CA GLU A 271 -18.63 -32.65 -13.06
C GLU A 271 -17.44 -32.40 -12.14
#